data_AF-A0A0T6B5P4-F1
#
_entry.id   AF-A0A0T6B5P4-F1
#
_cell.length_a   1.000
_cell.length_b   1.000
_cell.length_c   1.000
_cell.angle_alpha   90.00
_cell.angle_beta   90.00
_cell.angle_gamma   90.00
#
_symmetry.space_group_name_H-M   'P 1'
#
loop_
_entity.id
_entity.type
_entity.pdbx_description
1 polymer ?
#
loop_
_entity_poly.entity_id
_entity_poly.type
_entity_poly.pdbx_seq_one_letter_code
_entity_poly.pdbx_strand_id
1 'polypeptide(L)'
;MDPALLKERELFKKRALSTPTVEKKKNETKSETVKDDKKKAKSTVNSTPKLDINTYKTATGSSQYRFGVLLKIVKHMKTRHQDGDTHPLTLDDILDETNQLDVGAKVKQWLATEALQNNPKIEVTPDGRYTFKAMYKLKDRKSLLKLLKQQDLKGLGGVMLEDIQESLPHCEKALKTLQSQNEIIFITRPMDKKKVLFYNDRTAQMP
;
A
#
# COMPACT_ATOMS: atom_id res chain seq x y z
N MET A 1 4.86 -23.67 -42.77
CA MET A 1 5.75 -23.03 -41.78
C MET A 1 6.32 -21.79 -42.43
N ASP A 2 5.95 -20.60 -41.97
CA ASP A 2 6.37 -19.33 -42.60
C ASP A 2 7.90 -19.15 -42.50
N PRO A 3 8.61 -18.92 -43.60
CA PRO A 3 10.08 -18.87 -43.64
C PRO A 3 10.67 -17.69 -42.85
N ALA A 4 9.88 -16.64 -42.60
CA ALA A 4 10.29 -15.48 -41.80
C ALA A 4 10.45 -15.82 -40.30
N LEU A 5 9.55 -16.64 -39.74
CA LEU A 5 9.55 -17.04 -38.33
C LEU A 5 10.73 -17.96 -37.96
N LEU A 6 11.19 -18.79 -38.90
CA LEU A 6 12.37 -19.62 -38.71
C LEU A 6 13.66 -18.78 -38.66
N LYS A 7 13.75 -17.76 -39.52
CA LYS A 7 14.89 -16.84 -39.57
C LYS A 7 15.03 -16.00 -38.31
N GLU A 8 13.92 -15.51 -37.75
CA GLU A 8 13.93 -14.78 -36.47
C GLU A 8 14.35 -15.67 -35.29
N ARG A 9 13.90 -16.93 -35.27
CA ARG A 9 14.27 -17.89 -34.22
C ARG A 9 15.78 -18.17 -34.21
N GLU A 10 16.38 -18.34 -35.39
CA GLU A 10 17.82 -18.58 -35.51
C GLU A 10 18.64 -17.35 -35.15
N LEU A 11 18.20 -16.15 -35.55
CA LEU A 11 18.85 -14.89 -35.18
C LEU A 11 18.79 -14.63 -33.67
N PHE A 12 17.66 -14.92 -33.03
CA PHE A 12 17.51 -14.80 -31.58
C PHE A 12 18.45 -15.76 -30.83
N LYS A 13 18.48 -17.03 -31.26
CA LYS A 13 19.37 -18.05 -30.66
C LYS A 13 20.85 -17.69 -30.83
N LYS A 14 21.23 -17.18 -32.00
CA LYS A 14 22.62 -16.77 -32.30
C LYS A 14 23.03 -15.53 -31.48
N ARG A 15 22.11 -14.60 -31.24
CA ARG A 15 22.36 -13.41 -30.40
C ARG A 15 22.51 -13.77 -28.92
N ALA A 16 21.73 -14.72 -28.41
CA ALA A 16 21.84 -15.20 -27.03
C ALA A 16 23.14 -15.99 -26.77
N LEU A 17 23.65 -16.73 -27.76
CA LEU A 17 24.93 -17.43 -27.67
C LEU A 17 26.14 -16.48 -27.74
N SER A 18 25.98 -15.30 -28.35
CA SER A 18 27.06 -14.33 -28.56
C SER A 18 27.19 -13.30 -27.44
N THR A 19 26.31 -13.27 -26.44
CA THR A 19 26.48 -12.37 -25.29
C THR A 19 27.47 -12.99 -24.30
N PRO A 20 28.65 -12.40 -24.09
CA PRO A 20 29.59 -12.87 -23.08
C PRO A 20 29.01 -12.66 -21.69
N THR A 21 28.96 -13.72 -20.89
CA THR A 21 28.52 -13.69 -19.49
C THR A 21 29.52 -12.87 -18.68
N VAL A 22 29.09 -11.73 -18.13
CA VAL A 22 29.92 -10.92 -17.23
C VAL A 22 30.04 -11.65 -15.90
N GLU A 23 31.22 -12.22 -15.62
CA GLU A 23 31.56 -12.76 -14.31
C GLU A 23 31.56 -11.61 -13.28
N LYS A 24 30.71 -11.74 -12.26
CA LYS A 24 30.75 -10.86 -11.08
C LYS A 24 32.03 -11.17 -10.30
N LYS A 25 32.97 -10.22 -10.34
CA LYS A 25 34.17 -10.13 -9.50
C LYS A 25 33.81 -10.35 -8.02
N LYS A 26 34.14 -11.53 -7.49
CA LYS A 26 34.11 -11.84 -6.06
C LYS A 26 35.38 -11.24 -5.45
N ASN A 27 35.19 -10.31 -4.51
CA ASN A 27 36.29 -9.67 -3.78
C ASN A 27 37.09 -10.73 -3.02
N GLU A 28 38.40 -10.76 -3.25
CA GLU A 28 39.34 -11.65 -2.58
C GLU A 28 39.61 -11.15 -1.15
N THR A 29 39.61 -12.06 -0.18
CA THR A 29 40.39 -11.88 1.05
C THR A 29 41.01 -13.23 1.37
N LYS A 30 42.33 -13.27 1.32
CA LYS A 30 43.19 -14.42 1.62
C LYS A 30 43.25 -14.68 3.14
N SER A 31 43.20 -15.94 3.54
CA SER A 31 44.11 -16.52 4.55
C SER A 31 44.10 -18.04 4.43
N GLU A 32 45.24 -18.64 4.76
CA GLU A 32 45.77 -19.91 4.29
C GLU A 32 45.32 -21.15 5.11
N THR A 33 45.49 -22.32 4.49
CA THR A 33 45.80 -23.70 4.99
C THR A 33 45.42 -24.08 6.43
N VAL A 34 44.80 -25.25 6.69
CA VAL A 34 45.45 -26.58 6.86
C VAL A 34 44.37 -27.69 6.95
N LYS A 35 44.66 -28.89 6.41
CA LYS A 35 43.92 -30.17 6.59
C LYS A 35 44.10 -30.74 8.00
N ASP A 36 43.06 -31.32 8.62
CA ASP A 36 43.14 -32.64 9.30
C ASP A 36 41.76 -33.23 9.70
N ASP A 37 41.79 -34.50 10.10
CA ASP A 37 40.78 -35.54 10.20
C ASP A 37 39.89 -35.46 11.47
N LYS A 38 38.69 -36.06 11.37
CA LYS A 38 37.93 -36.79 12.42
C LYS A 38 37.45 -36.12 13.73
N LYS A 39 36.13 -36.38 13.93
CA LYS A 39 35.36 -36.77 15.15
C LYS A 39 34.51 -35.72 15.89
N LYS A 40 33.20 -36.05 15.89
CA LYS A 40 32.12 -35.85 16.89
C LYS A 40 31.72 -34.42 17.29
N ALA A 41 30.46 -34.08 17.05
CA ALA A 41 29.43 -33.93 18.09
C ALA A 41 28.04 -33.65 17.47
N LYS A 42 27.00 -34.33 17.98
CA LYS A 42 25.60 -33.99 17.75
C LYS A 42 25.27 -32.72 18.53
N SER A 43 24.70 -31.72 17.87
CA SER A 43 23.99 -30.61 18.53
C SER A 43 22.63 -30.39 17.85
N THR A 44 21.61 -30.56 18.66
CA THR A 44 20.19 -30.29 18.38
C THR A 44 19.97 -28.78 18.31
N VAL A 45 19.60 -28.23 17.14
CA VAL A 45 19.11 -26.85 17.02
C VAL A 45 18.00 -26.77 15.96
N ASN A 46 16.80 -26.52 16.47
CA ASN A 46 15.68 -25.74 15.91
C ASN A 46 15.41 -25.83 14.39
N SER A 47 14.41 -26.63 14.05
CA SER A 47 13.70 -26.60 12.78
C SER A 47 12.95 -25.26 12.60
N THR A 48 13.61 -24.30 11.97
CA THR A 48 12.94 -23.18 11.29
C THR A 48 12.28 -23.72 10.01
N PRO A 49 11.01 -23.37 9.72
CA PRO A 49 10.38 -23.79 8.48
C PRO A 49 11.04 -23.04 7.32
N LYS A 50 11.78 -23.79 6.49
CA LYS A 50 12.33 -23.28 5.23
C LYS A 50 11.14 -22.92 4.35
N LEU A 51 10.93 -21.62 4.14
CA LEU A 51 10.01 -21.12 3.13
C LEU A 51 10.51 -21.62 1.77
N ASP A 52 9.79 -22.58 1.21
CA ASP A 52 10.08 -23.14 -0.11
C ASP A 52 9.98 -22.05 -1.18
N ILE A 53 11.15 -21.67 -1.70
CA ILE A 53 11.35 -20.66 -2.75
C ILE A 53 10.66 -21.04 -4.08
N ASN A 54 10.15 -22.27 -4.19
CA ASN A 54 9.45 -22.80 -5.35
C ASN A 54 7.97 -22.38 -5.46
N THR A 55 7.38 -21.77 -4.42
CA THR A 55 6.00 -21.25 -4.51
C THR A 55 5.90 -19.97 -5.35
N TYR A 56 7.02 -19.25 -5.56
CA TYR A 56 7.02 -17.97 -6.27
C TYR A 56 6.82 -18.08 -7.79
N LYS A 57 7.10 -19.24 -8.41
CA LYS A 57 7.02 -19.39 -9.87
C LYS A 57 5.66 -19.85 -10.41
N THR A 58 4.78 -20.39 -9.56
CA THR A 58 3.42 -20.84 -9.95
C THR A 58 2.32 -19.89 -9.47
N ALA A 59 2.63 -18.89 -8.64
CA ALA A 59 1.66 -17.96 -8.05
C ALA A 59 1.42 -16.67 -8.88
N THR A 60 2.22 -16.42 -9.92
CA THR A 60 2.37 -15.11 -10.56
C THR A 60 1.11 -14.58 -11.27
N GLY A 61 0.15 -15.45 -11.62
CA GLY A 61 -1.12 -15.04 -12.22
C GLY A 61 -2.27 -14.83 -11.21
N SER A 62 -2.33 -15.65 -10.16
CA SER A 62 -3.46 -15.64 -9.21
C SER A 62 -3.36 -14.53 -8.17
N SER A 63 -2.14 -14.12 -7.78
CA SER A 63 -1.93 -13.05 -6.80
C SER A 63 -2.29 -11.67 -7.37
N GLN A 64 -2.05 -11.44 -8.67
CA GLN A 64 -2.43 -10.19 -9.34
C GLN A 64 -3.94 -9.99 -9.38
N TYR A 65 -4.69 -11.06 -9.69
CA TYR A 65 -6.15 -11.02 -9.64
C TYR A 65 -6.66 -10.74 -8.22
N ARG A 66 -6.15 -11.46 -7.20
CA ARG A 66 -6.49 -11.23 -5.78
C ARG A 66 -6.23 -9.80 -5.33
N PHE A 67 -5.07 -9.25 -5.71
CA PHE A 67 -4.69 -7.89 -5.37
C PHE A 67 -5.53 -6.87 -6.13
N GLY A 68 -5.85 -7.11 -7.41
CA GLY A 68 -6.77 -6.29 -8.19
C GLY A 68 -8.18 -6.26 -7.59
N VAL A 69 -8.66 -7.39 -7.09
CA VAL A 69 -9.94 -7.50 -6.36
C VAL A 69 -9.89 -6.67 -5.10
N LEU A 70 -8.87 -6.84 -4.26
CA LEU A 70 -8.67 -6.05 -3.04
C LEU A 70 -8.58 -4.54 -3.32
N LEU A 71 -7.85 -4.13 -4.35
CA LEU A 71 -7.73 -2.72 -4.73
C LEU A 71 -9.08 -2.11 -5.10
N LYS A 72 -9.93 -2.85 -5.84
CA LYS A 72 -11.28 -2.41 -6.18
C LYS A 72 -12.14 -2.28 -4.93
N ILE A 73 -12.10 -3.24 -4.01
CA ILE A 73 -12.78 -3.21 -2.71
C ILE A 73 -12.35 -1.96 -1.91
N VAL A 74 -11.05 -1.74 -1.73
CA VAL A 74 -10.51 -0.60 -0.96
C VAL A 74 -10.86 0.72 -1.63
N LYS A 75 -10.78 0.80 -2.96
CA LYS A 75 -11.16 2.00 -3.72
C LYS A 75 -12.64 2.31 -3.53
N HIS A 76 -13.50 1.29 -3.62
CA HIS A 76 -14.94 1.44 -3.40
C HIS A 76 -15.26 1.92 -1.98
N MET A 77 -14.67 1.28 -0.98
CA MET A 77 -14.81 1.70 0.43
C MET A 77 -14.32 3.15 0.64
N LYS A 78 -13.24 3.56 -0.03
CA LYS A 78 -12.73 4.93 0.02
C LYS A 78 -13.70 5.93 -0.63
N THR A 79 -14.18 5.65 -1.84
CA THR A 79 -15.15 6.52 -2.53
C THR A 79 -16.39 6.73 -1.67
N ARG A 80 -16.90 5.63 -1.12
CA ARG A 80 -18.09 5.66 -0.28
C ARG A 80 -17.90 6.45 1.02
N HIS A 81 -16.72 6.35 1.64
CA HIS A 81 -16.34 7.22 2.76
C HIS A 81 -16.27 8.70 2.36
N GLN A 82 -15.79 9.01 1.16
CA GLN A 82 -15.72 10.38 0.63
C GLN A 82 -17.11 10.97 0.34
N ASP A 83 -18.06 10.13 -0.04
CA ASP A 83 -19.46 10.49 -0.29
C ASP A 83 -20.28 10.64 1.01
N GLY A 84 -19.74 10.18 2.15
CA GLY A 84 -20.35 10.30 3.48
C GLY A 84 -21.00 9.03 4.02
N ASP A 85 -21.01 7.95 3.23
CA ASP A 85 -21.69 6.70 3.57
C ASP A 85 -20.78 5.73 4.35
N THR A 86 -20.57 6.03 5.63
CA THR A 86 -19.68 5.26 6.52
C THR A 86 -20.28 3.98 7.10
N HIS A 87 -21.39 3.48 6.55
CA HIS A 87 -22.06 2.30 7.12
C HIS A 87 -21.26 1.00 6.93
N PRO A 88 -21.22 0.11 7.94
CA PRO A 88 -20.49 -1.15 7.88
C PRO A 88 -21.13 -2.11 6.87
N LEU A 89 -20.30 -2.67 5.99
CA LEU A 89 -20.72 -3.63 4.97
C LEU A 89 -20.16 -5.03 5.25
N THR A 90 -20.88 -6.06 4.83
CA THR A 90 -20.30 -7.41 4.81
C THR A 90 -19.41 -7.61 3.59
N LEU A 91 -18.58 -8.66 3.60
CA LEU A 91 -17.74 -8.97 2.44
C LEU A 91 -18.58 -9.20 1.19
N ASP A 92 -19.71 -9.91 1.31
CA ASP A 92 -20.58 -10.22 0.18
C ASP A 92 -21.26 -8.96 -0.36
N ASP A 93 -21.72 -8.04 0.50
CA ASP A 93 -22.28 -6.76 0.05
C ASP A 93 -21.26 -5.94 -0.76
N ILE A 94 -19.99 -5.89 -0.30
CA ILE A 94 -18.95 -5.16 -1.04
C ILE A 94 -18.65 -5.82 -2.38
N LEU A 95 -18.65 -7.16 -2.43
CA LEU A 95 -18.44 -7.89 -3.67
C LEU A 95 -19.60 -7.69 -4.66
N ASP A 96 -20.82 -7.53 -4.15
CA ASP A 96 -22.00 -7.21 -4.97
C ASP A 96 -21.91 -5.77 -5.53
N GLU A 97 -21.67 -4.77 -4.66
CA GLU A 97 -21.53 -3.36 -5.06
C GLU A 97 -20.37 -3.15 -6.05
N THR A 98 -19.30 -3.94 -5.96
CA THR A 98 -18.14 -3.86 -6.88
C THR A 98 -18.29 -4.70 -8.16
N ASN A 99 -19.43 -5.36 -8.37
CA ASN A 99 -19.68 -6.32 -9.47
C ASN A 99 -18.62 -7.43 -9.54
N GLN A 100 -18.21 -7.96 -8.39
CA GLN A 100 -17.21 -9.00 -8.21
C GLN A 100 -17.84 -10.33 -7.74
N LEU A 101 -19.03 -10.65 -8.25
CA LEU A 101 -19.74 -11.87 -7.87
C LEU A 101 -18.99 -13.16 -8.29
N ASP A 102 -18.18 -13.09 -9.35
CA ASP A 102 -17.39 -14.23 -9.86
C ASP A 102 -16.08 -14.52 -9.07
N VAL A 103 -15.91 -13.91 -7.90
CA VAL A 103 -14.73 -14.15 -7.07
C VAL A 103 -14.79 -15.56 -6.47
N GLY A 104 -13.90 -16.45 -6.95
CA GLY A 104 -13.83 -17.83 -6.49
C GLY A 104 -13.65 -17.95 -4.97
N ALA A 105 -14.23 -19.00 -4.36
CA ALA A 105 -14.28 -19.20 -2.91
C ALA A 105 -12.92 -19.06 -2.18
N LYS A 106 -11.82 -19.47 -2.83
CA LYS A 106 -10.46 -19.32 -2.30
C LYS A 106 -10.05 -17.85 -2.10
N VAL A 107 -10.49 -16.97 -2.99
CA VAL A 107 -10.20 -15.53 -2.92
C VAL A 107 -11.08 -14.86 -1.86
N LYS A 108 -12.37 -15.23 -1.77
CA LYS A 108 -13.25 -14.77 -0.68
C LYS A 108 -12.69 -15.13 0.70
N GLN A 109 -12.24 -16.37 0.88
CA GLN A 109 -11.60 -16.82 2.13
C GLN A 109 -10.36 -15.99 2.45
N TRP A 110 -9.46 -15.81 1.48
CA TRP A 110 -8.25 -15.01 1.65
C TRP A 110 -8.55 -13.54 2.01
N LEU A 111 -9.60 -12.94 1.42
CA LEU A 111 -10.05 -11.59 1.76
C LEU A 111 -10.50 -11.49 3.22
N ALA A 112 -11.32 -12.44 3.68
CA ALA A 112 -11.88 -12.43 5.03
C ALA A 112 -10.86 -12.73 6.13
N THR A 113 -9.94 -13.68 5.90
CA THR A 113 -9.00 -14.13 6.94
C THR A 113 -7.69 -13.36 6.96
N GLU A 114 -7.26 -12.78 5.83
CA GLU A 114 -5.91 -12.24 5.70
C GLU A 114 -5.94 -10.80 5.18
N ALA A 115 -6.52 -10.57 4.00
CA ALA A 115 -6.36 -9.29 3.32
C ALA A 115 -7.03 -8.12 4.06
N LEU A 116 -8.26 -8.29 4.53
CA LEU A 116 -8.99 -7.22 5.22
C LEU A 116 -8.54 -7.03 6.66
N GLN A 117 -8.03 -8.08 7.31
CA GLN A 117 -7.48 -8.01 8.67
C GLN A 117 -6.11 -7.32 8.70
N ASN A 118 -5.28 -7.55 7.67
CA ASN A 118 -3.94 -6.95 7.59
C ASN A 118 -3.93 -5.53 6.99
N ASN A 119 -5.06 -5.03 6.47
CA ASN A 119 -5.10 -3.74 5.77
C ASN A 119 -5.27 -2.57 6.75
N PRO A 120 -4.31 -1.64 6.86
CA PRO A 120 -4.41 -0.50 7.78
C PRO A 120 -5.53 0.49 7.41
N LYS A 121 -6.09 0.40 6.20
CA LYS A 121 -7.18 1.24 5.68
C LYS A 121 -8.57 0.66 5.95
N ILE A 122 -8.67 -0.53 6.55
CA ILE A 122 -9.94 -1.19 6.86
C ILE A 122 -10.00 -1.46 8.37
N GLU A 123 -11.16 -1.20 8.97
CA GLU A 123 -11.47 -1.54 10.35
C GLU A 123 -12.54 -2.64 10.35
N VAL A 124 -12.21 -3.78 10.95
CA VAL A 124 -13.12 -4.93 11.09
C VAL A 124 -13.93 -4.74 12.36
N THR A 125 -15.25 -4.65 12.20
CA THR A 125 -16.21 -4.57 13.31
C THR A 125 -16.37 -5.95 13.92
N PRO A 126 -16.62 -6.09 15.26
CA PRO A 126 -16.83 -7.38 15.92
C PRO A 126 -17.91 -8.26 15.27
N ASP A 127 -18.89 -7.63 14.60
CA ASP A 127 -19.98 -8.31 13.88
C ASP A 127 -19.56 -8.91 12.52
N GLY A 128 -18.26 -8.92 12.19
CA GLY A 128 -17.74 -9.42 10.91
C GLY A 128 -17.99 -8.48 9.73
N ARG A 129 -18.25 -7.20 10.00
CA ARG A 129 -18.44 -6.16 8.98
C ARG A 129 -17.18 -5.31 8.80
N TYR A 130 -17.01 -4.76 7.61
CA TYR A 130 -15.86 -3.95 7.24
C TYR A 130 -16.27 -2.48 7.09
N THR A 131 -15.42 -1.60 7.62
CA THR A 131 -15.56 -0.14 7.50
C THR A 131 -14.24 0.46 7.02
N PHE A 132 -14.30 1.59 6.33
CA PHE A 132 -13.10 2.29 5.90
C PHE A 132 -12.45 3.03 7.09
N LYS A 133 -11.17 2.76 7.31
CA LYS A 133 -10.35 3.41 8.32
C LYS A 133 -9.50 4.50 7.69
N ALA A 134 -10.01 5.73 7.72
CA ALA A 134 -9.23 6.90 7.38
C ALA A 134 -8.04 7.11 8.34
N MET A 135 -6.97 7.75 7.85
CA MET A 135 -5.82 8.10 8.69
C MET A 135 -6.22 9.01 9.85
N TYR A 136 -7.15 9.93 9.59
CA TYR A 136 -7.75 10.78 10.59
C TYR A 136 -9.26 10.56 10.62
N LYS A 137 -9.86 10.36 11.81
CA LYS A 137 -11.32 10.24 11.95
C LYS A 137 -11.97 11.63 11.90
N LEU A 138 -11.95 12.28 10.74
CA LEU A 138 -12.49 13.63 10.52
C LEU A 138 -13.91 13.55 9.97
N LYS A 139 -14.90 13.88 10.81
CA LYS A 139 -16.31 13.92 10.38
C LYS A 139 -16.75 15.30 9.87
N ASP A 140 -16.14 16.35 10.38
CA ASP A 140 -16.59 17.72 10.21
C ASP A 140 -15.45 18.70 9.98
N ARG A 141 -15.80 19.86 9.39
CA ARG A 141 -14.93 21.02 9.30
C ARG A 141 -14.32 21.42 10.65
N LYS A 142 -15.11 21.41 11.72
CA LYS A 142 -14.66 21.75 13.08
C LYS A 142 -13.62 20.77 13.60
N SER A 143 -13.80 19.48 13.28
CA SER A 143 -12.85 18.41 13.64
C SER A 143 -11.53 18.57 12.90
N LEU A 144 -11.56 18.99 11.63
CA LEU A 144 -10.35 19.32 10.87
C LEU A 144 -9.60 20.51 11.49
N LEU A 145 -10.32 21.59 11.85
CA LEU A 145 -9.70 22.74 12.51
C LEU A 145 -9.08 22.36 13.86
N LYS A 146 -9.76 21.53 14.65
CA LYS A 146 -9.25 21.03 15.94
C LYS A 146 -7.99 20.20 15.75
N LEU A 147 -7.93 19.35 14.71
CA LEU A 147 -6.74 18.58 14.36
C LEU A 147 -5.58 19.52 14.00
N LEU A 148 -5.81 20.50 13.13
CA LEU A 148 -4.77 21.45 12.70
C LEU A 148 -4.23 22.27 13.89
N LYS A 149 -5.11 22.77 14.78
CA LYS A 149 -4.70 23.44 16.03
C LYS A 149 -3.87 22.53 16.93
N GLN A 150 -4.25 21.25 17.04
CA GLN A 150 -3.51 20.30 17.88
C GLN A 150 -2.13 19.97 17.29
N GLN A 151 -2.02 19.87 15.96
CA GLN A 151 -0.74 19.64 15.28
C GLN A 151 0.21 20.83 15.46
N ASP A 152 -0.34 22.05 15.36
CA ASP A 152 0.39 23.30 15.58
C ASP A 152 0.87 23.43 17.04
N LEU A 153 -0.03 23.24 18.02
CA LEU A 153 0.30 23.25 19.45
C LEU A 153 1.37 22.20 19.83
N LYS A 154 1.38 21.05 19.16
CA LYS A 154 2.37 19.99 19.39
C LYS A 154 3.67 20.20 18.59
N GLY A 155 3.74 21.20 17.72
CA GLY A 155 4.88 21.42 16.82
C GLY A 155 5.09 20.32 15.79
N LEU A 156 4.06 19.53 15.48
CA LEU A 156 4.11 18.43 14.51
C LEU A 156 4.00 18.91 13.06
N GLY A 157 3.72 20.21 12.87
CA GLY A 157 3.68 20.86 11.57
C GLY A 157 2.37 20.66 10.81
N GLY A 158 2.46 20.67 9.48
CA GLY A 158 1.31 20.64 8.58
C GLY A 158 0.88 19.24 8.19
N VAL A 159 -0.40 19.09 7.82
CA VAL A 159 -1.00 17.82 7.38
C VAL A 159 -1.10 17.80 5.86
N MET A 160 -0.81 16.67 5.23
CA MET A 160 -0.88 16.55 3.77
C MET A 160 -2.34 16.61 3.28
N LEU A 161 -2.55 17.28 2.15
CA LEU A 161 -3.89 17.42 1.55
C LEU A 161 -4.51 16.04 1.21
N GLU A 162 -3.69 15.11 0.74
CA GLU A 162 -4.12 13.73 0.39
C GLU A 162 -4.73 13.02 1.61
N ASP A 163 -4.13 13.16 2.79
CA ASP A 163 -4.61 12.54 4.01
C ASP A 163 -5.93 13.16 4.47
N ILE A 164 -6.11 14.47 4.28
CA ILE A 164 -7.35 15.18 4.60
C ILE A 164 -8.46 14.78 3.63
N GLN A 165 -8.16 14.70 2.33
CA GLN A 165 -9.11 14.26 1.30
C GLN A 165 -9.53 12.79 1.47
N GLU A 166 -8.66 11.96 2.00
CA GLU A 166 -9.01 10.58 2.35
C GLU A 166 -9.85 10.51 3.62
N SER A 167 -9.66 11.45 4.55
CA SER A 167 -10.25 11.40 5.88
C SER A 167 -11.61 12.08 6.00
N LEU A 168 -11.84 13.16 5.24
CA LEU A 168 -13.00 14.03 5.41
C LEU A 168 -13.99 13.89 4.23
N PRO A 169 -15.28 13.61 4.49
CA PRO A 169 -16.31 13.57 3.45
C PRO A 169 -16.52 14.97 2.85
N HIS A 170 -16.68 15.06 1.52
CA HIS A 170 -16.78 16.32 0.79
C HIS A 170 -15.66 17.34 1.08
N CYS A 171 -14.41 16.89 1.07
CA CYS A 171 -13.23 17.69 1.43
C CYS A 171 -13.15 19.07 0.76
N GLU A 172 -13.50 19.18 -0.52
CA GLU A 172 -13.39 20.45 -1.25
C GLU A 172 -14.28 21.55 -0.67
N LYS A 173 -15.51 21.22 -0.25
CA LYS A 173 -16.44 22.20 0.31
C LYS A 173 -15.91 22.72 1.64
N ALA A 174 -15.48 21.80 2.52
CA ALA A 174 -14.91 22.16 3.82
C ALA A 174 -13.63 23.00 3.68
N LEU A 175 -12.75 22.64 2.74
CA LEU A 175 -11.51 23.37 2.46
C LEU A 175 -11.77 24.77 1.92
N LYS A 176 -12.68 24.92 0.94
CA LYS A 176 -13.07 26.24 0.40
C LYS A 176 -13.61 27.14 1.51
N THR A 177 -14.50 26.63 2.37
CA THR A 177 -15.04 27.43 3.48
C THR A 177 -13.96 27.81 4.49
N LEU A 178 -13.06 26.89 4.88
CA LEU A 178 -11.94 27.18 5.79
C LEU A 178 -10.97 28.21 5.20
N GLN A 179 -10.72 28.12 3.90
CA GLN A 179 -9.87 29.06 3.17
C GLN A 179 -10.51 30.44 3.07
N SER A 180 -11.81 30.54 2.75
CA SER A 180 -12.55 31.81 2.77
C SER A 180 -12.55 32.45 4.15
N GLN A 181 -12.55 31.63 5.20
CA GLN A 181 -12.41 32.08 6.58
C GLN A 181 -10.96 32.26 7.01
N ASN A 182 -9.98 32.22 6.11
CA ASN A 182 -8.55 32.44 6.40
C ASN A 182 -8.03 31.71 7.66
N GLU A 183 -8.57 30.52 7.96
CA GLU A 183 -8.17 29.70 9.11
C GLU A 183 -7.06 28.70 8.74
N ILE A 184 -6.83 28.51 7.44
CA ILE A 184 -5.87 27.53 6.90
C ILE A 184 -4.96 28.18 5.85
N ILE A 185 -3.72 27.71 5.78
CA ILE A 185 -2.74 28.10 4.75
C ILE A 185 -2.35 26.87 3.95
N PHE A 186 -2.26 27.01 2.63
CA PHE A 186 -1.74 25.97 1.74
C PHE A 186 -0.29 26.29 1.37
N ILE A 187 0.59 25.32 1.62
CA ILE A 187 1.98 25.38 1.18
C ILE A 187 2.22 24.22 0.21
N THR A 188 2.66 24.54 -1.00
CA THR A 188 3.12 23.53 -1.96
C THR A 188 4.58 23.20 -1.68
N ARG A 189 4.86 21.93 -1.40
CA ARG A 189 6.23 21.48 -1.19
C ARG A 189 6.96 21.45 -2.54
N PRO A 190 8.14 22.08 -2.66
CA PRO A 190 8.82 22.24 -3.96
C PRO A 190 9.33 20.93 -4.55
N MET A 191 9.59 19.92 -3.71
CA MET A 191 10.18 18.64 -4.13
C MET A 191 9.19 17.75 -4.91
N ASP A 192 7.96 17.63 -4.43
CA ASP A 192 6.94 16.70 -4.93
C ASP A 192 5.67 17.39 -5.41
N LYS A 193 5.63 18.74 -5.35
CA LYS A 193 4.48 19.58 -5.69
C LYS A 193 3.20 19.23 -4.91
N LYS A 194 3.33 18.47 -3.81
CA LYS A 194 2.19 18.13 -2.95
C LYS A 194 1.82 19.33 -2.08
N LYS A 195 0.52 19.46 -1.82
CA LYS A 195 -0.03 20.52 -0.96
C LYS A 195 -0.07 20.04 0.49
N VAL A 196 0.43 20.88 1.38
CA VAL A 196 0.38 20.70 2.85
C VAL A 196 -0.50 21.81 3.43
N LEU A 197 -1.40 21.44 4.32
CA LEU A 197 -2.24 22.36 5.07
C LEU A 197 -1.61 22.70 6.43
N PHE A 198 -1.63 23.99 6.74
CA PHE A 198 -1.27 24.53 8.04
C PHE A 198 -2.44 25.28 8.66
N TYR A 199 -2.46 25.32 9.99
CA TYR A 199 -3.32 26.23 10.73
C TYR A 199 -2.80 27.67 10.58
N ASN A 200 -3.68 28.63 10.31
CA ASN A 200 -3.32 30.04 10.31
C ASN A 200 -3.58 30.65 11.68
N ASP A 201 -2.53 30.86 12.46
CA ASP A 201 -2.67 31.61 13.70
C ASP A 201 -2.76 33.11 13.44
N ARG A 202 -3.99 33.63 13.53
CA ARG A 202 -4.29 35.06 13.36
C ARG A 202 -3.74 35.93 14.48
N THR A 203 -3.37 35.36 15.63
CA THR A 203 -2.77 36.12 16.74
C THR A 203 -1.31 36.49 16.47
N ALA A 204 -0.67 35.81 15.51
CA ALA A 204 0.72 36.03 15.12
C ALA A 204 0.88 36.91 13.86
N GLN A 205 -0.20 37.52 13.35
CA GLN A 205 -0.09 38.47 12.23
C GLN A 205 0.56 39.76 12.71
N MET A 206 1.85 39.91 12.40
CA MET A 206 2.58 41.16 12.54
C MET A 206 2.03 42.19 11.52
N PRO A 207 1.81 43.44 11.93
CA PRO A 207 1.29 44.51 11.08
C PRO A 207 2.26 44.93 9.96
#